data_AF-A0AB34JTX3-F1
#
_entry.id   AF-A0AB34JTX3-F1
#
_cell.length_a   1.000
_cell.length_b   1.000
_cell.length_c   1.000
_cell.angle_alpha   90.00
_cell.angle_beta   90.00
_cell.angle_gamma   90.00
#
_symmetry.space_group_name_H-M   'P 1'
#
loop_
_entity.id
_entity.type
_entity.pdbx_description
1 polymer ?
#
loop_
_entity_poly.entity_id
_entity_poly.type
_entity_poly.pdbx_seq_one_letter_code
_entity_poly.pdbx_strand_id
1 'polypeptide(L)'
;MEEAEELLATDSMGAELRAALDEHGNGFLREQLNLLAALPQVQLTQNPVFDRATPKGSTAQKRGAICKIVCCGGQLDQKCNDLVGEQACPTVTDAVRLLRLKVLKKHGSDECTEKSRRWKDGNESNDAGVSTATPSNALLALMAGQSMLQRAQSALRAAEKTASQCRAAHVEATKELEKVR
;
A
#
# COMPACT_ATOMS: atom_id res chain seq x y z
N MET A 1 -38.47 -25.28 -38.74
CA MET A 1 -37.40 -24.24 -38.68
C MET A 1 -37.17 -23.87 -37.21
N GLU A 2 -37.14 -24.88 -36.33
CA GLU A 2 -37.19 -24.70 -34.86
C GLU A 2 -35.99 -25.36 -34.14
N GLU A 3 -35.17 -26.15 -34.83
CA GLU A 3 -34.04 -26.89 -34.22
C GLU A 3 -32.75 -26.06 -34.11
N ALA A 4 -32.73 -24.83 -34.66
CA ALA A 4 -31.54 -23.96 -34.65
C ALA A 4 -31.47 -23.00 -33.45
N GLU A 5 -32.58 -22.76 -32.74
CA GLU A 5 -32.60 -21.87 -31.56
C GLU A 5 -32.21 -22.60 -30.26
N GLU A 6 -32.44 -23.91 -30.17
CA GLU A 6 -32.17 -24.68 -28.95
C GLU A 6 -30.66 -24.93 -28.70
N LEU A 7 -29.86 -24.98 -29.77
CA LEU A 7 -28.39 -25.11 -29.70
C LEU A 7 -27.67 -23.81 -29.32
N LEU A 8 -28.28 -22.64 -29.55
CA LEU A 8 -27.72 -21.34 -29.17
C LEU A 8 -27.94 -21.00 -27.69
N ALA A 9 -29.03 -21.50 -27.09
CA ALA A 9 -29.34 -21.30 -25.68
C ALA A 9 -28.33 -22.01 -24.75
N THR A 10 -27.87 -23.21 -25.13
CA THR A 10 -26.90 -23.99 -24.34
C THR A 10 -25.49 -23.38 -24.34
N ASP A 11 -25.09 -22.73 -25.43
CA ASP A 11 -23.77 -22.08 -25.54
C ASP A 11 -23.73 -20.74 -24.79
N SER A 12 -24.85 -19.99 -24.80
CA SER A 12 -25.05 -18.77 -24.00
C SER A 12 -24.99 -19.06 -22.50
N MET A 13 -25.70 -20.10 -22.03
CA MET A 13 -25.72 -20.49 -20.62
C MET A 13 -24.34 -21.00 -20.15
N GLY A 14 -23.59 -21.67 -21.02
CA GLY A 14 -22.22 -22.10 -20.76
C GLY A 14 -21.20 -20.95 -20.77
N ALA A 15 -21.43 -19.89 -21.54
CA ALA A 15 -20.61 -18.69 -21.55
C ALA A 15 -20.87 -17.83 -20.31
N GLU A 16 -22.12 -17.66 -19.90
CA GLU A 16 -22.50 -16.98 -18.66
C GLU A 16 -21.96 -17.69 -17.42
N LEU A 17 -22.04 -19.03 -17.39
CA LEU A 17 -21.45 -19.82 -16.29
C LEU A 17 -19.92 -19.71 -16.28
N ARG A 18 -19.26 -19.73 -17.44
CA ARG A 18 -17.80 -19.51 -17.53
C ARG A 18 -17.41 -18.10 -17.11
N ALA A 19 -18.15 -17.08 -17.53
CA ALA A 19 -17.94 -15.70 -17.12
C ALA A 19 -18.16 -15.51 -15.61
N ALA A 20 -19.21 -16.13 -15.04
CA ALA A 20 -19.47 -16.13 -13.61
C ALA A 20 -18.36 -16.87 -12.84
N LEU A 21 -17.86 -17.99 -13.35
CA LEU A 21 -16.74 -18.73 -12.76
C LEU A 21 -15.42 -17.97 -12.86
N ASP A 22 -15.17 -17.26 -13.95
CA ASP A 22 -14.00 -16.40 -14.14
C ASP A 22 -14.09 -15.14 -13.26
N GLU A 23 -15.28 -14.58 -13.08
CA GLU A 23 -15.55 -13.46 -12.17
C GLU A 23 -15.41 -13.90 -10.70
N HIS A 24 -15.91 -15.09 -10.35
CA HIS A 24 -15.70 -15.71 -9.04
C HIS A 24 -14.22 -16.06 -8.80
N GLY A 25 -13.51 -16.58 -9.82
CA GLY A 25 -12.10 -16.92 -9.74
C GLY A 25 -11.20 -15.69 -9.56
N ASN A 26 -11.47 -14.62 -10.32
CA ASN A 26 -10.76 -13.35 -10.21
C ASN A 26 -11.16 -12.57 -8.94
N GLY A 27 -12.43 -12.62 -8.54
CA GLY A 27 -12.93 -12.05 -7.29
C GLY A 27 -12.26 -12.67 -6.07
N PHE A 28 -12.14 -14.00 -6.06
CA PHE A 28 -11.50 -14.74 -4.97
C PHE A 28 -9.98 -14.49 -4.90
N LEU A 29 -9.30 -14.38 -6.06
CA LEU A 29 -7.90 -13.99 -6.10
C LEU A 29 -7.70 -12.58 -5.52
N ARG A 30 -8.55 -11.62 -5.90
CA ARG A 30 -8.49 -10.24 -5.39
C ARG A 30 -8.69 -10.19 -3.87
N GLU A 31 -9.63 -10.98 -3.35
CA GLU A 31 -9.83 -11.12 -1.91
C GLU A 31 -8.58 -11.66 -1.21
N GLN A 32 -7.96 -12.72 -1.72
CA GLN A 32 -6.74 -13.26 -1.11
C GLN A 32 -5.57 -12.28 -1.16
N LEU A 33 -5.44 -11.48 -2.24
CA LEU A 33 -4.44 -10.42 -2.32
C LEU A 33 -4.71 -9.30 -1.31
N ASN A 34 -5.97 -8.91 -1.11
CA ASN A 34 -6.35 -7.94 -0.07
C ASN A 34 -6.01 -8.46 1.33
N LEU A 35 -6.30 -9.73 1.62
CA LEU A 35 -5.96 -10.36 2.90
C LEU A 35 -4.44 -10.46 3.12
N LEU A 36 -3.67 -10.66 2.05
CA LEU A 36 -2.22 -10.64 2.10
C LEU A 36 -1.67 -9.22 2.32
N ALA A 37 -2.24 -8.22 1.65
CA ALA A 37 -1.88 -6.80 1.82
C ALA A 37 -2.24 -6.24 3.19
N ALA A 38 -3.28 -6.78 3.84
CA ALA A 38 -3.68 -6.40 5.19
C ALA A 38 -2.63 -6.75 6.25
N LEU A 39 -1.70 -7.66 5.95
CA LEU A 39 -0.61 -7.98 6.85
C LEU A 39 0.38 -6.79 6.95
N PRO A 40 0.71 -6.32 8.16
CA PRO A 40 1.57 -5.16 8.32
C PRO A 40 2.98 -5.40 7.77
N GLN A 41 3.44 -6.65 7.75
CA GLN A 41 4.78 -7.02 7.29
C GLN A 41 4.90 -7.09 5.76
N VAL A 42 3.79 -7.01 5.03
CA VAL A 42 3.76 -7.24 3.59
C VAL A 42 3.67 -5.93 2.82
N GLN A 43 4.49 -5.83 1.78
CA GLN A 43 4.34 -4.88 0.69
C GLN A 43 4.20 -5.67 -0.62
N LEU A 44 3.06 -5.51 -1.28
CA LEU A 44 2.82 -6.13 -2.58
C LEU A 44 3.60 -5.37 -3.67
N THR A 45 4.19 -6.12 -4.60
CA THR A 45 4.81 -5.56 -5.81
C THR A 45 3.72 -5.28 -6.86
N GLN A 46 4.06 -4.54 -7.93
CA GLN A 46 3.11 -4.25 -9.01
C GLN A 46 2.54 -5.52 -9.67
N ASN A 47 3.34 -6.59 -9.73
CA ASN A 47 2.95 -7.90 -10.24
C ASN A 47 3.26 -8.96 -9.17
N PRO A 48 2.40 -9.14 -8.15
CA PRO A 48 2.65 -10.02 -7.02
C PRO A 48 2.41 -11.50 -7.35
N VAL A 49 1.99 -11.79 -8.57
CA VAL A 49 1.52 -13.09 -9.02
C VAL A 49 2.11 -13.39 -10.39
N PHE A 50 2.46 -14.65 -10.63
CA PHE A 50 2.91 -15.12 -11.93
C PHE A 50 2.25 -16.45 -12.28
N ASP A 51 1.76 -16.54 -13.51
CA ASP A 51 1.27 -17.76 -14.16
C ASP A 51 1.83 -17.77 -15.58
N ARG A 52 2.90 -18.54 -15.82
CA ARG A 52 3.63 -18.52 -17.09
C ARG A 52 3.98 -19.94 -17.55
N ALA A 53 3.56 -20.33 -18.75
CA ALA A 53 4.04 -21.55 -19.39
C ALA A 53 5.54 -21.45 -19.76
N THR A 54 6.32 -22.48 -19.45
CA THR A 54 7.75 -22.54 -19.80
C THR A 54 8.10 -23.89 -20.46
N PRO A 55 8.33 -23.96 -21.79
CA PRO A 55 8.26 -22.89 -22.80
C PRO A 55 6.83 -22.41 -23.08
N LYS A 56 6.68 -21.24 -23.74
CA LYS A 56 5.38 -20.67 -24.13
C LYS A 56 4.61 -21.68 -24.99
N GLY A 57 3.38 -22.02 -24.58
CA GLY A 57 2.55 -23.05 -25.23
C GLY A 57 2.67 -24.46 -24.64
N SER A 58 3.54 -24.67 -23.64
CA SER A 58 3.60 -25.95 -22.92
C SER A 58 2.55 -26.04 -21.80
N THR A 59 2.23 -27.27 -21.40
CA THR A 59 1.40 -27.57 -20.22
C THR A 59 2.15 -27.37 -18.90
N ALA A 60 3.49 -27.23 -18.95
CA ALA A 60 4.33 -26.92 -17.81
C ALA A 60 4.20 -25.44 -17.44
N GLN A 61 3.20 -25.14 -16.62
CA GLN A 61 2.98 -23.82 -16.04
C GLN A 61 4.05 -23.56 -14.97
N LYS A 62 4.44 -22.31 -14.75
CA LYS A 62 5.09 -21.82 -13.53
C LYS A 62 4.14 -20.85 -12.86
N ARG A 63 3.53 -21.34 -11.77
CA ARG A 63 2.57 -20.61 -10.94
C ARG A 63 3.21 -20.23 -9.62
N GLY A 64 2.91 -19.02 -9.16
CA GLY A 64 3.32 -18.59 -7.84
C GLY A 64 2.95 -17.16 -7.51
N ALA A 65 3.29 -16.79 -6.29
CA ALA A 65 3.10 -15.45 -5.76
C ALA A 65 4.39 -14.96 -5.08
N ILE A 66 4.56 -13.65 -5.03
CA ILE A 66 5.74 -12.99 -4.48
C ILE A 66 5.34 -11.71 -3.73
N CYS A 67 6.01 -11.47 -2.61
CA CYS A 67 5.82 -10.24 -1.83
C CYS A 67 7.14 -9.78 -1.22
N LYS A 68 7.22 -8.50 -0.88
CA LYS A 68 8.33 -7.93 -0.12
C LYS A 68 7.96 -7.86 1.36
N ILE A 69 8.91 -8.21 2.21
CA ILE A 69 8.78 -8.17 3.66
C ILE A 69 9.49 -6.93 4.19
N VAL A 70 8.74 -6.02 4.81
CA VAL A 70 9.29 -4.73 5.22
C VAL A 70 10.15 -4.83 6.49
N CYS A 71 9.88 -5.77 7.41
CA CYS A 71 10.63 -5.87 8.66
C CYS A 71 12.13 -6.22 8.48
N CYS A 72 12.49 -6.90 7.39
CA CYS A 72 13.86 -7.31 7.09
C CYS A 72 14.32 -6.90 5.68
N GLY A 73 13.45 -6.23 4.91
CA GLY A 73 13.71 -5.87 3.51
C GLY A 73 13.78 -7.04 2.53
N GLY A 74 13.57 -8.27 2.99
CA GLY A 74 13.66 -9.49 2.18
C GLY A 74 12.49 -9.68 1.23
N GLN A 75 12.67 -10.56 0.26
CA GLN A 75 11.60 -11.00 -0.65
C GLN A 75 11.18 -12.42 -0.27
N LEU A 76 9.87 -12.66 -0.26
CA LEU A 76 9.31 -13.98 -0.01
C LEU A 76 8.46 -14.41 -1.20
N ASP A 77 8.84 -15.53 -1.80
CA ASP A 77 8.13 -16.16 -2.91
C ASP A 77 7.50 -17.49 -2.50
N GLN A 78 6.42 -17.84 -3.18
CA GLN A 78 5.83 -19.17 -3.15
C GLN A 78 5.72 -19.65 -4.60
N LYS A 79 6.64 -20.51 -5.00
CA LYS A 79 6.65 -21.19 -6.30
C LYS A 79 6.02 -22.55 -6.12
N CYS A 80 4.94 -22.78 -6.83
CA CYS A 80 4.13 -23.97 -6.67
C CYS A 80 4.55 -25.10 -7.62
N ASN A 81 5.16 -24.75 -8.75
CA ASN A 81 5.46 -25.71 -9.82
C ASN A 81 6.93 -26.17 -9.83
N ASP A 82 7.71 -25.76 -8.82
CA ASP A 82 9.01 -26.38 -8.52
C ASP A 82 8.83 -27.63 -7.62
N LEU A 83 7.59 -27.92 -7.19
CA LEU A 83 7.19 -29.08 -6.38
C LEU A 83 6.34 -30.02 -7.24
N VAL A 84 6.56 -31.33 -7.13
CA VAL A 84 5.88 -32.36 -7.93
C VAL A 84 4.77 -33.03 -7.09
N GLY A 85 3.60 -33.31 -7.67
CA GLY A 85 2.50 -34.02 -7.01
C GLY A 85 1.52 -33.10 -6.24
N GLU A 86 0.96 -33.57 -5.12
CA GLU A 86 -0.04 -32.86 -4.29
C GLU A 86 0.47 -31.57 -3.64
N GLN A 87 1.78 -31.30 -3.70
CA GLN A 87 2.41 -30.10 -3.16
C GLN A 87 2.39 -28.91 -4.14
N ALA A 88 2.02 -29.16 -5.41
CA ALA A 88 1.82 -28.11 -6.38
C ALA A 88 0.46 -27.42 -6.16
N CYS A 89 0.47 -26.09 -6.09
CA CYS A 89 -0.76 -25.31 -5.99
C CYS A 89 -1.57 -25.48 -7.28
N PRO A 90 -2.83 -25.95 -7.20
CA PRO A 90 -3.65 -26.16 -8.39
C PRO A 90 -3.98 -24.83 -9.07
N THR A 91 -4.14 -23.77 -8.27
CA THR A 91 -4.46 -22.41 -8.75
C THR A 91 -3.45 -21.37 -8.27
N VAL A 92 -3.43 -20.25 -8.96
CA VAL A 92 -2.71 -19.04 -8.55
C VAL A 92 -3.22 -18.51 -7.21
N THR A 93 -4.52 -18.63 -6.95
CA THR A 93 -5.12 -18.20 -5.68
C THR A 93 -4.61 -19.03 -4.50
N ASP A 94 -4.41 -20.34 -4.71
CA ASP A 94 -3.76 -21.19 -3.71
C ASP A 94 -2.32 -20.77 -3.45
N ALA A 95 -1.59 -20.32 -4.48
CA ALA A 95 -0.24 -19.80 -4.29
C ALA A 95 -0.22 -18.55 -3.38
N VAL A 96 -1.17 -17.62 -3.56
CA VAL A 96 -1.32 -16.44 -2.70
C VAL A 96 -1.70 -16.83 -1.27
N ARG A 97 -2.65 -17.78 -1.12
CA ARG A 97 -3.06 -18.30 0.19
C ARG A 97 -1.89 -18.94 0.94
N LEU A 98 -1.11 -19.77 0.27
CA LEU A 98 0.08 -20.41 0.84
C LEU A 98 1.18 -19.39 1.15
N LEU A 99 1.36 -18.37 0.31
CA LEU A 99 2.28 -17.27 0.59
C LEU A 99 1.86 -16.54 1.88
N ARG A 100 0.57 -16.25 2.08
CA ARG A 100 0.07 -15.62 3.32
C ARG A 100 0.41 -16.46 4.55
N LEU A 101 0.18 -17.77 4.50
CA LEU A 101 0.55 -18.68 5.59
C LEU A 101 2.06 -18.70 5.84
N LYS A 102 2.86 -18.66 4.77
CA LYS A 102 4.33 -18.58 4.85
C LYS A 102 4.81 -17.29 5.51
N VAL A 103 4.17 -16.15 5.19
CA VAL A 103 4.42 -14.86 5.86
C VAL A 103 4.11 -14.98 7.35
N LEU A 104 2.92 -15.46 7.72
CA LEU A 104 2.53 -15.61 9.12
C LEU A 104 3.49 -16.53 9.90
N LYS A 105 3.92 -17.63 9.29
CA LYS A 105 4.84 -18.58 9.93
C LYS A 105 6.24 -17.99 10.16
N LYS A 106 6.76 -17.19 9.22
CA LYS A 106 8.15 -16.67 9.27
C LYS A 106 8.27 -15.26 9.86
N HIS A 107 7.24 -14.45 9.70
CA HIS A 107 7.22 -13.01 10.01
C HIS A 107 6.00 -12.59 10.84
N GLY A 108 5.22 -13.55 11.35
CA GLY A 108 4.08 -13.27 12.22
C GLY A 108 4.43 -13.00 13.68
N SER A 109 5.72 -12.95 14.06
CA SER A 109 6.12 -12.58 15.41
C SER A 109 5.81 -11.11 15.72
N ASP A 110 5.55 -10.80 16.99
CA ASP A 110 5.26 -9.43 17.43
C ASP A 110 6.41 -8.47 17.09
N GLU A 111 7.66 -8.93 17.21
CA GLU A 111 8.83 -8.15 16.82
C GLU A 111 8.83 -7.77 15.33
N CYS A 112 8.49 -8.71 14.44
CA CYS A 112 8.40 -8.43 13.01
C CYS A 112 7.26 -7.46 12.70
N THR A 113 6.13 -7.63 13.40
CA THR A 113 4.95 -6.76 13.27
C THR A 113 5.27 -5.33 13.68
N GLU A 114 5.93 -5.14 14.82
CA GLU A 114 6.32 -3.84 15.35
C GLU A 114 7.35 -3.14 14.45
N LYS A 115 8.38 -3.87 14.00
CA LYS A 115 9.36 -3.33 13.01
C LYS A 115 8.67 -2.88 11.73
N SER A 116 7.67 -3.63 11.27
CA SER A 116 6.92 -3.30 10.06
C SER A 116 6.04 -2.06 10.22
N ARG A 117 5.41 -1.89 11.39
CA ARG A 117 4.63 -0.67 11.70
C ARG A 117 5.52 0.56 11.70
N ARG A 118 6.65 0.52 12.42
CA ARG A 118 7.63 1.61 12.45
C ARG A 118 8.17 1.97 11.06
N TRP A 119 8.38 0.97 10.20
CA TRP A 119 8.79 1.21 8.82
C TRP A 119 7.70 1.95 8.03
N LYS A 120 6.42 1.57 8.19
CA LYS A 120 5.29 2.24 7.54
C LYS A 120 5.16 3.69 8.01
N ASP A 121 5.18 3.93 9.33
CA ASP A 121 5.07 5.27 9.91
C ASP A 121 6.22 6.19 9.45
N GLY A 122 7.44 5.63 9.38
CA GLY A 122 8.62 6.34 8.89
C GLY A 122 8.64 6.58 7.37
N ASN A 123 7.95 5.75 6.58
CA ASN A 123 7.89 5.91 5.13
C ASN A 123 6.73 6.82 4.69
N GLU A 124 5.59 6.81 5.38
CA GLU A 124 4.52 7.82 5.19
C GLU A 124 5.03 9.23 5.52
N SER A 125 5.97 9.35 6.46
CA SER A 125 6.66 10.61 6.76
C SER A 125 7.66 11.04 5.67
N ASN A 126 8.17 10.11 4.84
CA ASN A 126 9.10 10.40 3.74
C ASN A 126 8.40 10.63 2.39
N ASP A 127 7.20 10.07 2.18
CA ASP A 127 6.40 10.29 0.95
C ASP A 127 5.78 11.70 0.90
N ALA A 128 5.84 12.45 2.00
CA ALA A 128 5.54 13.89 2.01
C ALA A 128 6.72 14.77 1.53
N GLY A 129 7.90 14.21 1.20
CA GLY A 129 9.10 15.06 1.08
C GLY A 129 10.29 14.57 0.24
N VAL A 130 10.22 13.46 -0.50
CA VAL A 130 11.35 13.04 -1.37
C VAL A 130 10.90 12.91 -2.83
N SER A 131 10.76 14.06 -3.49
CA SER A 131 10.90 14.11 -4.95
C SER A 131 12.35 14.33 -5.31
N THR A 132 12.92 13.31 -5.96
CA THR A 132 14.24 13.30 -6.59
C THR A 132 14.59 14.65 -7.22
N ALA A 133 15.62 15.30 -6.66
CA ALA A 133 16.18 16.52 -7.19
C ALA A 133 16.85 16.27 -8.54
N THR A 134 16.10 16.46 -9.61
CA THR A 134 16.66 16.91 -10.90
C THR A 134 17.13 18.35 -10.75
N PRO A 135 18.19 18.79 -11.45
CA PRO A 135 18.79 20.12 -11.25
C PRO A 135 17.81 21.29 -11.52
N SER A 136 16.76 21.08 -12.32
CA SER A 136 15.69 22.07 -12.54
C SER A 136 14.74 22.22 -11.34
N ASN A 137 14.61 21.21 -10.48
CA ASN A 137 13.77 21.23 -9.28
C ASN A 137 14.48 21.86 -8.07
N ALA A 138 15.81 21.87 -8.05
CA ALA A 138 16.58 22.48 -6.95
C ALA A 138 16.39 24.00 -6.88
N LEU A 139 16.34 24.68 -8.03
CA LEU A 139 16.10 26.12 -8.09
C LEU A 139 14.67 26.47 -7.64
N LEU A 140 13.68 25.70 -8.09
CA LEU A 140 12.28 25.89 -7.69
C LEU A 140 12.09 25.61 -6.19
N ALA A 141 12.78 24.60 -5.65
CA ALA A 141 12.79 24.30 -4.22
C ALA A 141 13.43 25.42 -3.39
N LEU A 142 14.50 26.05 -3.88
CA LEU A 142 15.13 27.22 -3.25
C LEU A 142 14.19 28.43 -3.21
N MET A 143 13.47 28.70 -4.30
CA MET A 143 12.48 29.79 -4.36
C MET A 143 11.27 29.50 -3.45
N ALA A 144 10.79 28.24 -3.43
CA ALA A 144 9.73 27.83 -2.53
C ALA A 144 10.16 27.95 -1.06
N GLY A 145 11.41 27.58 -0.74
CA GLY A 145 12.02 27.74 0.58
C GLY A 145 12.07 29.19 1.04
N GLN A 146 12.46 30.13 0.17
CA GLN A 146 12.44 31.57 0.49
C GLN A 146 11.01 32.08 0.75
N SER A 147 10.03 31.64 -0.04
CA SER A 147 8.62 32.03 0.17
C SER A 147 8.06 31.52 1.50
N MET A 148 8.48 30.32 1.95
CA MET A 148 8.08 29.77 3.24
C MET A 148 8.76 30.50 4.39
N LEU A 149 10.04 30.83 4.25
CA LEU A 149 10.79 31.56 5.27
C LEU A 149 10.23 32.99 5.45
N GLN A 150 9.83 33.65 4.36
CA GLN A 150 9.18 34.95 4.41
C GLN A 150 7.79 34.89 5.09
N ARG A 151 7.01 33.83 4.85
CA ARG A 151 5.73 33.59 5.53
C ARG A 151 5.92 33.26 7.01
N ALA A 152 6.94 32.48 7.36
CA ALA A 152 7.28 32.20 8.75
C ALA A 152 7.73 33.48 9.49
N GLN A 153 8.52 34.33 8.85
CA GLN A 153 8.93 35.62 9.41
C GLN A 153 7.76 36.60 9.59
N SER A 154 6.81 36.65 8.65
CA SER A 154 5.63 37.50 8.80
C SER A 154 4.71 37.00 9.92
N ALA A 155 4.54 35.68 10.05
CA ALA A 155 3.80 35.06 11.14
C ALA A 155 4.47 35.33 12.51
N LEU A 156 5.81 35.25 12.58
CA LEU A 156 6.57 35.54 13.79
C LEU A 156 6.40 37.00 14.23
N ARG A 157 6.49 37.96 13.31
CA ARG A 157 6.25 39.38 13.60
C ARG A 157 4.80 39.65 14.05
N ALA A 158 3.83 38.97 13.45
CA ALA A 158 2.43 39.07 13.89
C ALA A 158 2.26 38.54 15.32
N ALA A 159 2.84 37.38 15.62
CA ALA A 159 2.81 36.79 16.97
C ALA A 159 3.51 37.68 18.01
N GLU A 160 4.66 38.28 17.68
CA GLU A 160 5.36 39.22 18.56
C GLU A 160 4.53 40.46 18.86
N LYS A 161 3.80 40.98 17.87
CA LYS A 161 2.88 42.10 18.05
C LYS A 161 1.70 41.73 18.95
N THR A 162 1.12 40.54 18.78
CA THR A 162 0.06 40.07 19.67
C THR A 162 0.59 39.88 21.09
N ALA A 163 1.79 39.33 21.25
CA ALA A 163 2.41 39.16 22.56
C ALA A 163 2.70 40.50 23.26
N SER A 164 3.14 41.54 22.53
CA SER A 164 3.35 42.87 23.12
C SER A 164 2.04 43.54 23.51
N GLN A 165 0.96 43.35 22.74
CA GLN A 165 -0.38 43.83 23.08
C GLN A 165 -0.93 43.14 24.34
N CYS A 166 -0.79 41.81 24.44
CA CYS A 166 -1.20 41.09 25.65
C CYS A 166 -0.41 41.55 26.88
N ARG A 167 0.90 41.80 26.75
CA ARG A 167 1.71 42.36 27.83
C ARG A 167 1.25 43.76 28.25
N ALA A 168 0.94 44.64 27.29
CA ALA A 168 0.42 45.97 27.58
C ALA A 168 -0.94 45.90 28.30
N ALA A 169 -1.86 45.06 27.81
CA ALA A 169 -3.16 44.84 28.44
C ALA A 169 -3.04 44.28 29.86
N HIS A 170 -2.08 43.37 30.10
CA HIS A 170 -1.80 42.85 31.43
C HIS A 170 -1.31 43.95 32.38
N VAL A 171 -0.40 44.83 31.93
CA VAL A 171 0.08 45.96 32.73
C VAL A 171 -1.06 46.94 33.05
N GLU A 172 -1.91 47.25 32.08
CA GLU A 172 -3.10 48.09 32.27
C GLU A 172 -4.04 47.48 33.32
N ALA A 173 -4.37 46.19 33.18
CA ALA A 173 -5.23 45.46 34.10
C ALA A 173 -4.66 45.42 35.53
N THR A 174 -3.34 45.25 35.69
CA THR A 174 -2.70 45.28 37.01
C THR A 174 -2.78 46.67 37.66
N LYS A 175 -2.66 47.76 36.88
CA LYS A 175 -2.81 49.12 37.41
C LYS A 175 -4.23 49.43 37.84
N GLU A 176 -5.23 48.96 37.10
CA GLU A 176 -6.64 49.13 37.49
C GLU A 176 -6.97 48.34 38.77
N LEU A 177 -6.41 47.13 38.93
CA LEU A 177 -6.56 46.36 40.17
C LEU A 177 -5.92 47.06 41.39
N GLU A 178 -4.79 47.74 41.21
CA GLU A 178 -4.14 48.53 42.27
C GLU A 178 -4.94 49.79 42.65
N LYS A 179 -5.74 50.36 41.75
CA LYS A 179 -6.61 51.52 42.05
C LYS A 179 -7.87 51.18 42.83
N VAL A 180 -8.33 49.93 42.72
CA VAL A 180 -9.55 49.43 43.41
C VAL A 180 -9.24 48.93 44.82
N ARG A 181 -7.95 48.82 45.18
CA ARG A 181 -7.46 48.39 46.48
C ARG A 181 -7.17 49.58 47.39
#